data_AF-A0A956CT53-F1
#
_entry.id   AF-A0A956CT53-F1
#
_cell.length_a   1.000
_cell.length_b   1.000
_cell.length_c   1.000
_cell.angle_alpha   90.00
_cell.angle_beta   90.00
_cell.angle_gamma   90.00
#
_symmetry.space_group_name_H-M   'P 1'
#
loop_
_entity.id
_entity.type
_entity.pdbx_description
1 polymer ?
#
loop_
_entity_poly.entity_id
_entity_poly.type
_entity_poly.pdbx_seq_one_letter_code
_entity_poly.pdbx_strand_id
1 'polypeptide(L)'
;MAGRSKAPIVAGVVVVGLLVAVPLVAWLLRGTIATSIARGQLEERGFTCDDRFAVAPNATLSEATVGPTRCAHEGGVLEAIELLGDVTVELDGTEPSAIRGDSLRIALRGASVRGGDHWADALRRVNLEQQMAGVVKGLSELSRLDLPAVHVGRLDLVRGGDSLGHAETVAMTPGSGEQLRMTFARAHFAAGPMGVGQLDLTNVTGEATPAAVTLSGRASARAGVAIIFSIERQGPFTLRATGLDTASPSFDLEGDLE
;
A
#
# COMPACT_ATOMS: atom_id res chain seq x y z
N MET A 1 -14.41 -76.56 2.55
CA MET A 1 -15.12 -75.26 2.50
C MET A 1 -14.70 -74.42 3.70
N ALA A 2 -14.52 -73.11 3.47
CA ALA A 2 -14.44 -71.99 4.44
C ALA A 2 -13.25 -71.98 5.44
N GLY A 3 -12.54 -70.88 5.67
CA GLY A 3 -12.63 -69.53 5.11
C GLY A 3 -11.33 -68.78 5.44
N ARG A 4 -10.58 -68.39 4.41
CA ARG A 4 -9.43 -67.48 4.55
C ARG A 4 -9.94 -66.12 4.99
N SER A 5 -9.58 -65.67 6.19
CA SER A 5 -9.95 -64.35 6.70
C SER A 5 -9.34 -63.25 5.82
N LYS A 6 -10.19 -62.56 5.05
CA LYS A 6 -9.85 -61.36 4.27
C LYS A 6 -9.78 -60.11 5.16
N ALA A 7 -9.29 -60.24 6.39
CA ALA A 7 -9.27 -59.16 7.38
C ALA A 7 -8.03 -58.23 7.35
N PRO A 8 -6.82 -58.62 6.91
CA PRO A 8 -5.65 -57.74 7.06
C PRO A 8 -5.52 -56.66 5.98
N ILE A 9 -6.14 -56.84 4.81
CA ILE A 9 -5.98 -55.91 3.67
C ILE A 9 -6.87 -54.67 3.83
N VAL A 10 -8.09 -54.82 4.36
CA VAL A 10 -9.02 -53.71 4.55
C VAL A 10 -8.54 -52.77 5.67
N ALA A 11 -7.99 -53.30 6.76
CA ALA A 11 -7.41 -52.50 7.83
C ALA A 11 -6.17 -51.71 7.38
N GLY A 12 -5.29 -52.30 6.55
CA GLY A 12 -4.12 -51.61 6.01
C GLY A 12 -4.47 -50.46 5.07
N VAL A 13 -5.47 -50.63 4.19
CA VAL A 13 -5.92 -49.58 3.26
C VAL A 13 -6.59 -48.42 4.00
N VAL A 14 -7.37 -48.69 5.05
CA VAL A 14 -8.00 -47.63 5.87
C VAL A 14 -6.96 -46.86 6.67
N VAL A 15 -5.97 -47.53 7.29
CA VAL A 15 -4.91 -46.87 8.06
C VAL A 15 -4.00 -46.01 7.17
N VAL A 16 -3.61 -46.51 5.99
CA VAL A 16 -2.83 -45.73 5.01
C VAL A 16 -3.63 -44.57 4.45
N GLY A 17 -4.91 -44.79 4.13
CA GLY A 17 -5.83 -43.73 3.68
C GLY A 17 -5.98 -42.63 4.73
N LEU A 18 -6.08 -42.96 6.02
CA LEU A 18 -6.19 -41.99 7.11
C LEU A 18 -4.86 -41.25 7.36
N LEU A 19 -3.72 -41.96 7.29
CA LEU A 19 -2.38 -41.38 7.43
C LEU A 19 -2.01 -40.40 6.31
N VAL A 20 -2.61 -40.52 5.13
CA VAL A 20 -2.43 -39.57 4.02
C VAL A 20 -3.51 -38.49 4.05
N ALA A 21 -4.78 -38.85 4.34
CA ALA A 21 -5.89 -37.91 4.33
C ALA A 21 -5.79 -36.87 5.46
N VAL A 22 -5.34 -37.24 6.66
CA VAL A 22 -5.22 -36.30 7.79
C VAL A 22 -4.18 -35.20 7.52
N PRO A 23 -2.92 -35.50 7.12
CA PRO A 23 -1.97 -34.44 6.78
C PRO A 23 -2.38 -33.66 5.53
N LEU A 24 -3.06 -34.28 4.57
CA LEU A 24 -3.57 -33.58 3.38
C LEU A 24 -4.71 -32.61 3.74
N VAL A 25 -5.66 -33.03 4.58
CA VAL A 25 -6.74 -32.17 5.09
C VAL A 25 -6.16 -31.08 6.00
N ALA A 26 -5.21 -31.41 6.89
CA ALA A 26 -4.52 -30.42 7.70
C ALA A 26 -3.75 -29.41 6.84
N TRP A 27 -3.12 -29.86 5.75
CA TRP A 27 -2.43 -29.00 4.78
C TRP A 27 -3.40 -28.09 4.03
N LEU A 28 -4.54 -28.61 3.58
CA LEU A 28 -5.61 -27.84 2.93
C LEU A 28 -6.23 -26.81 3.90
N LEU A 29 -6.36 -27.14 5.18
CA LEU A 29 -6.90 -26.25 6.21
C LEU A 29 -5.93 -25.13 6.64
N ARG A 30 -4.63 -25.23 6.33
CA ARG A 30 -3.65 -24.18 6.68
C ARG A 30 -4.03 -22.83 6.08
N GLY A 31 -4.49 -22.82 4.83
CA GLY A 31 -4.95 -21.59 4.17
C GLY A 31 -6.15 -20.97 4.88
N THR A 32 -7.15 -21.77 5.24
CA THR A 32 -8.33 -21.28 5.97
C THR A 32 -8.00 -20.73 7.36
N ILE A 33 -7.12 -21.39 8.10
CA ILE A 33 -6.69 -20.93 9.43
C ILE A 33 -5.88 -19.65 9.30
N ALA A 34 -4.89 -19.61 8.40
CA ALA A 34 -4.08 -18.42 8.14
C ALA A 34 -4.94 -17.23 7.71
N THR A 35 -5.92 -17.47 6.84
CA THR A 35 -6.88 -16.45 6.40
C THR A 35 -7.71 -15.92 7.58
N SER A 36 -8.21 -16.80 8.44
CA SER A 36 -9.00 -16.39 9.62
C SER A 36 -8.17 -15.57 10.61
N ILE A 37 -6.93 -15.98 10.88
CA ILE A 37 -6.02 -15.25 11.78
C ILE A 37 -5.68 -13.89 11.18
N ALA A 38 -5.30 -13.85 9.91
CA ALA A 38 -4.97 -12.60 9.23
C ALA A 38 -6.17 -11.64 9.18
N ARG A 39 -7.39 -12.16 8.91
CA ARG A 39 -8.62 -11.36 8.95
C ARG A 39 -8.86 -10.80 10.35
N GLY A 40 -8.74 -11.61 11.40
CA GLY A 40 -8.86 -11.13 12.79
C GLY A 40 -7.85 -10.04 13.15
N GLN A 41 -6.59 -10.21 12.78
CA GLN A 41 -5.55 -9.18 13.00
C GLN A 41 -5.79 -7.88 12.19
N LEU A 42 -6.41 -7.99 11.02
CA LEU A 42 -6.80 -6.83 10.21
C LEU A 42 -8.00 -6.12 10.85
N GLU A 43 -9.00 -6.86 11.32
CA GLU A 43 -10.16 -6.33 12.05
C GLU A 43 -9.75 -5.61 13.34
N GLU A 44 -8.81 -6.17 14.12
CA GLU A 44 -8.23 -5.52 15.30
C GLU A 44 -7.54 -4.19 14.97
N ARG A 45 -7.02 -4.05 13.75
CA ARG A 45 -6.42 -2.81 13.22
C ARG A 45 -7.42 -1.93 12.47
N GLY A 46 -8.72 -2.24 12.53
CA GLY A 46 -9.78 -1.45 11.91
C GLY A 46 -9.96 -1.68 10.41
N PHE A 47 -9.46 -2.79 9.88
CA PHE A 47 -9.65 -3.20 8.48
C PHE A 47 -10.70 -4.30 8.32
N THR A 48 -11.60 -4.12 7.37
CA THR A 48 -12.54 -5.15 6.90
C THR A 48 -12.22 -5.50 5.45
N CYS A 49 -11.79 -6.74 5.21
CA CYS A 49 -11.49 -7.23 3.87
C CYS A 49 -12.68 -7.95 3.24
N ASP A 50 -12.79 -7.88 1.92
CA ASP A 50 -13.81 -8.59 1.15
C ASP A 50 -13.70 -10.12 1.28
N ASP A 51 -14.72 -10.82 0.76
CA ASP A 51 -14.80 -12.28 0.83
C ASP A 51 -13.72 -13.00 0.01
N ARG A 52 -13.04 -12.27 -0.90
CA ARG A 52 -11.96 -12.83 -1.72
C ARG A 52 -10.64 -12.89 -0.96
N PHE A 53 -10.54 -12.22 0.19
CA PHE A 53 -9.36 -12.28 1.04
C PHE A 53 -9.02 -13.72 1.40
N ALA A 54 -7.87 -14.17 0.93
CA ALA A 54 -7.35 -15.51 1.17
C ALA A 54 -5.83 -15.45 1.32
N VAL A 55 -5.33 -16.19 2.31
CA VAL A 55 -3.90 -16.32 2.59
C VAL A 55 -3.50 -17.77 2.34
N ALA A 56 -2.53 -17.96 1.44
CA ALA A 56 -1.98 -19.26 1.08
C ALA A 56 -0.52 -19.35 1.56
N PRO A 57 -0.26 -19.83 2.79
CA PRO A 57 1.10 -20.04 3.26
C PRO A 57 1.79 -21.14 2.46
N ASN A 58 3.09 -20.99 2.20
CA ASN A 58 3.90 -22.00 1.55
C ASN A 58 4.14 -23.21 2.47
N ALA A 59 4.75 -24.28 1.94
CA ALA A 59 4.94 -25.52 2.69
C ALA A 59 5.85 -25.36 3.93
N THR A 60 6.79 -24.42 3.88
CA THR A 60 7.79 -24.14 4.92
C THR A 60 7.37 -23.07 5.92
N LEU A 61 6.21 -22.43 5.72
CA LEU A 61 5.73 -21.26 6.48
C LEU A 61 6.71 -20.07 6.48
N SER A 62 7.61 -20.00 5.49
CA SER A 62 8.53 -18.87 5.33
C SER A 62 7.92 -17.75 4.47
N GLU A 63 6.85 -18.06 3.73
CA GLU A 63 6.16 -17.11 2.88
C GLU A 63 4.67 -17.44 2.84
N ALA A 64 3.85 -16.45 2.48
CA ALA A 64 2.46 -16.64 2.12
C ALA A 64 2.09 -15.81 0.90
N THR A 65 1.18 -16.31 0.08
CA THR A 65 0.59 -15.55 -1.03
C THR A 65 -0.79 -15.04 -0.62
N VAL A 66 -1.05 -13.77 -0.88
CA VAL A 66 -2.36 -13.13 -0.71
C VAL A 66 -2.87 -12.74 -2.09
N GLY A 67 -4.05 -13.22 -2.44
CA GLY A 67 -4.67 -12.90 -3.73
C GLY A 67 -5.26 -11.49 -3.79
N PRO A 68 -5.77 -11.06 -4.96
CA PRO A 68 -6.42 -9.76 -5.13
C PRO A 68 -7.61 -9.60 -4.20
N THR A 69 -7.60 -8.50 -3.44
CA THR A 69 -8.57 -8.25 -2.37
C THR A 69 -8.68 -6.75 -2.11
N ARG A 70 -9.78 -6.33 -1.49
CA ARG A 70 -9.98 -4.98 -0.99
C ARG A 70 -10.19 -5.03 0.52
N CYS A 71 -9.37 -4.29 1.26
CA CYS A 71 -9.49 -4.10 2.70
C CYS A 71 -9.85 -2.64 2.98
N ALA A 72 -11.09 -2.40 3.39
CA ALA A 72 -11.56 -1.09 3.81
C ALA A 72 -11.13 -0.80 5.25
N HIS A 73 -10.68 0.41 5.53
CA HIS A 73 -10.38 0.86 6.88
C HIS A 73 -11.57 1.67 7.42
N GLU A 74 -11.82 1.65 8.73
CA GLU A 74 -12.99 2.36 9.30
C GLU A 74 -12.72 3.84 9.63
N GLY A 75 -11.47 4.22 9.90
CA GLY A 75 -11.11 5.57 10.37
C GLY A 75 -10.10 6.34 9.49
N GLY A 76 -9.94 7.64 9.77
CA GLY A 76 -8.85 8.46 9.19
C GLY A 76 -9.10 8.97 7.76
N VAL A 77 -8.01 9.21 7.04
CA VAL A 77 -7.97 9.58 5.61
C VAL A 77 -7.85 8.35 4.73
N LEU A 78 -7.21 7.27 5.18
CA LEU A 78 -7.18 5.99 4.48
C LEU A 78 -8.57 5.35 4.43
N GLU A 79 -9.13 5.20 3.23
CA GLU A 79 -10.41 4.51 3.01
C GLU A 79 -10.21 3.02 2.81
N ALA A 80 -9.29 2.62 1.92
CA ALA A 80 -9.06 1.23 1.61
C ALA A 80 -7.67 0.98 1.03
N ILE A 81 -7.20 -0.26 1.18
CA ILE A 81 -6.03 -0.82 0.51
C ILE A 81 -6.53 -1.94 -0.41
N GLU A 82 -6.16 -1.87 -1.68
CA GLU A 82 -6.55 -2.82 -2.72
C GLU A 82 -5.31 -3.50 -3.30
N LEU A 83 -5.27 -4.82 -3.22
CA LEU A 83 -4.29 -5.64 -3.92
C LEU A 83 -4.84 -5.94 -5.31
N LEU A 84 -4.15 -5.46 -6.35
CA LEU A 84 -4.61 -5.61 -7.74
C LEU A 84 -4.10 -6.91 -8.39
N GLY A 85 -3.11 -7.54 -7.78
CA GLY A 85 -2.53 -8.83 -8.15
C GLY A 85 -2.17 -9.63 -6.91
N ASP A 86 -1.56 -10.79 -7.13
CA ASP A 86 -1.02 -11.61 -6.04
C ASP A 86 0.14 -10.87 -5.36
N VAL A 87 0.19 -10.99 -4.05
CA VAL A 87 1.22 -10.41 -3.19
C VAL A 87 1.89 -11.52 -2.39
N THR A 88 3.21 -11.53 -2.37
CA THR A 88 4.01 -12.41 -1.54
C THR A 88 4.33 -11.71 -0.23
N VAL A 89 4.05 -12.37 0.88
CA VAL A 89 4.39 -11.94 2.23
C VAL A 89 5.49 -12.87 2.74
N GLU A 90 6.68 -12.34 2.98
CA GLU A 90 7.74 -13.05 3.70
C GLU A 90 7.41 -13.10 5.19
N LEU A 91 7.70 -14.24 5.81
CA LEU A 91 7.41 -14.50 7.21
C LEU A 91 8.72 -14.79 7.96
N ASP A 92 8.88 -14.15 9.12
CA ASP A 92 9.85 -14.57 10.13
C ASP A 92 9.08 -15.31 11.24
N GLY A 93 9.12 -16.64 11.20
CA GLY A 93 8.25 -17.48 12.02
C GLY A 93 6.78 -17.33 11.63
N THR A 94 6.01 -16.56 12.40
CA THR A 94 4.58 -16.29 12.15
C THR A 94 4.29 -14.82 11.86
N GLU A 95 5.30 -13.97 11.92
CA GLU A 95 5.15 -12.52 11.76
C GLU A 95 5.57 -12.09 10.35
N PRO A 96 4.82 -11.19 9.69
CA PRO A 96 5.23 -10.61 8.42
C PRO A 96 6.55 -9.85 8.56
N SER A 97 7.55 -10.20 7.75
CA SER A 97 8.84 -9.49 7.71
C SER A 97 8.96 -8.58 6.49
N ALA A 98 8.39 -8.99 5.35
CA ALA A 98 8.29 -8.16 4.16
C ALA A 98 7.07 -8.51 3.30
N ILE A 99 6.66 -7.57 2.45
CA ILE A 99 5.56 -7.70 1.50
C ILE A 99 6.09 -7.30 0.12
N ARG A 100 5.84 -8.14 -0.89
CA ARG A 100 6.22 -7.87 -2.30
C ARG A 100 5.05 -8.10 -3.23
N GLY A 101 4.80 -7.15 -4.13
CA GLY A 101 3.73 -7.28 -5.11
C GLY A 101 3.96 -6.44 -6.36
N ASP A 102 3.20 -6.71 -7.41
CA ASP A 102 3.32 -5.95 -8.65
C ASP A 102 2.58 -4.63 -8.57
N SER A 103 1.36 -4.62 -8.03
CA SER A 103 0.52 -3.44 -8.01
C SER A 103 -0.42 -3.38 -6.80
N LEU A 104 -0.43 -2.22 -6.16
CA LEU A 104 -1.29 -1.90 -5.02
C LEU A 104 -2.01 -0.58 -5.29
N ARG A 105 -3.25 -0.46 -4.83
CA ARG A 105 -3.99 0.81 -4.84
C ARG A 105 -4.35 1.23 -3.42
N ILE A 106 -4.12 2.51 -3.13
CA ILE A 106 -4.54 3.16 -1.89
C ILE A 106 -5.68 4.11 -2.23
N ALA A 107 -6.85 3.83 -1.64
CA ALA A 107 -8.00 4.72 -1.69
C ALA A 107 -8.00 5.63 -0.46
N LEU A 108 -8.09 6.93 -0.69
CA LEU A 108 -8.21 7.95 0.33
C LEU A 108 -9.65 8.49 0.34
N ARG A 109 -10.18 8.75 1.54
CA ARG A 109 -11.47 9.41 1.69
C ARG A 109 -11.43 10.82 1.11
N GLY A 110 -12.59 11.28 0.63
CA GLY A 110 -12.78 12.61 0.06
C GLY A 110 -12.70 13.79 1.05
N ALA A 111 -12.21 13.59 2.27
CA ALA A 111 -12.09 14.67 3.24
C ALA A 111 -11.09 15.73 2.76
N SER A 112 -11.49 17.00 2.81
CA SER A 112 -10.64 18.12 2.41
C SER A 112 -9.46 18.25 3.37
N VAL A 113 -8.27 17.82 2.96
CA VAL A 113 -7.03 18.23 3.62
C VAL A 113 -6.77 19.67 3.19
N ARG A 114 -7.00 20.64 4.07
CA ARG A 114 -6.69 22.05 3.79
C ARG A 114 -5.18 22.25 4.01
N GLY A 115 -4.48 22.70 2.98
CA GLY A 115 -3.10 23.17 3.11
C GLY A 115 -3.05 24.48 3.89
N GLY A 116 -2.01 24.67 4.71
CA GLY A 116 -1.74 25.94 5.39
C GLY A 116 -1.35 27.06 4.41
N ASP A 117 -1.19 28.28 4.95
CA ASP A 117 -1.14 29.54 4.19
C ASP A 117 0.02 29.68 3.17
N HIS A 118 0.98 28.75 3.14
CA HIS A 118 2.20 28.81 2.31
C HIS A 118 2.18 27.97 1.01
N TRP A 119 1.15 27.16 0.74
CA TRP A 119 0.98 26.35 -0.50
C TRP A 119 0.75 27.16 -1.80
N ALA A 120 0.59 28.47 -1.68
CA ALA A 120 -0.45 29.19 -2.38
C ALA A 120 -0.26 29.40 -3.88
N ASP A 121 0.85 29.99 -4.31
CA ASP A 121 0.78 30.70 -5.58
C ASP A 121 1.13 29.83 -6.80
N ALA A 122 1.86 28.73 -6.61
CA ALA A 122 2.24 27.82 -7.70
C ALA A 122 1.26 26.64 -7.86
N LEU A 123 0.82 26.01 -6.77
CA LEU A 123 0.03 24.76 -6.81
C LEU A 123 -1.48 24.98 -6.80
N ARG A 124 -2.00 26.10 -6.25
CA ARG A 124 -3.44 26.43 -6.32
C ARG A 124 -3.93 26.60 -7.75
N ARG A 125 -3.07 27.06 -8.67
CA ARG A 125 -3.41 27.24 -10.09
C ARG A 125 -3.74 25.93 -10.81
N VAL A 126 -3.31 24.79 -10.27
CA VAL A 126 -3.45 23.47 -10.89
C VAL A 126 -4.19 22.47 -10.02
N ASN A 127 -4.71 22.86 -8.84
CA ASN A 127 -5.43 21.99 -7.90
C ASN A 127 -4.64 20.75 -7.43
N LEU A 128 -3.31 20.75 -7.60
CA LEU A 128 -2.38 19.70 -7.15
C LEU A 128 -2.24 19.69 -5.61
N GLU A 129 -2.57 20.81 -4.96
CA GLU A 129 -2.49 20.99 -3.51
C GLU A 129 -3.27 19.91 -2.75
N GLN A 130 -4.53 19.71 -3.13
CA GLN A 130 -5.37 18.75 -2.44
C GLN A 130 -4.88 17.31 -2.66
N GLN A 131 -4.31 17.02 -3.84
CA GLN A 131 -3.79 15.70 -4.17
C GLN A 131 -2.58 15.39 -3.29
N MET A 132 -1.60 16.29 -3.25
CA MET A 132 -0.38 16.13 -2.46
C MET A 132 -0.63 16.13 -0.95
N ALA A 133 -1.50 17.01 -0.45
CA ALA A 133 -1.87 17.00 0.96
C ALA A 133 -2.55 15.67 1.36
N GLY A 134 -3.31 15.08 0.43
CA GLY A 134 -3.86 13.73 0.58
C GLY A 134 -2.80 12.65 0.70
N VAL A 135 -1.85 12.64 -0.24
CA VAL A 135 -0.73 11.69 -0.24
C VAL A 135 0.06 11.81 1.07
N VAL A 136 0.46 13.02 1.45
CA VAL A 136 1.22 13.28 2.68
C VAL A 136 0.48 12.79 3.92
N LYS A 137 -0.82 13.09 4.03
CA LYS A 137 -1.62 12.65 5.16
C LYS A 137 -1.80 11.14 5.18
N GLY A 138 -2.01 10.51 4.03
CA GLY A 138 -2.08 9.05 3.90
C GLY A 138 -0.77 8.38 4.33
N LEU A 139 0.38 8.91 3.93
CA LEU A 139 1.69 8.40 4.34
C LEU A 139 1.93 8.51 5.85
N SER A 140 1.48 9.61 6.47
CA SER A 140 1.54 9.80 7.93
C SER A 140 0.61 8.83 8.69
N GLU A 141 -0.53 8.45 8.11
CA GLU A 141 -1.38 7.41 8.68
C GLU A 141 -0.78 6.02 8.50
N LEU A 142 -0.18 5.73 7.35
CA LEU A 142 0.53 4.48 7.11
C LEU A 142 1.71 4.29 8.08
N SER A 143 2.38 5.36 8.51
CA SER A 143 3.50 5.26 9.47
C SER A 143 3.05 4.86 10.88
N ARG A 144 1.74 4.94 11.19
CA ARG A 144 1.15 4.47 12.44
C ARG A 144 0.77 2.99 12.37
N LEU A 145 0.61 2.47 11.17
CA LEU A 145 0.42 1.06 10.94
C LEU A 145 1.82 0.44 11.08
N ASP A 146 2.01 -0.43 12.06
CA ASP A 146 3.24 -1.19 12.27
C ASP A 146 3.42 -2.18 11.10
N LEU A 147 3.82 -1.63 9.95
CA LEU A 147 3.89 -2.33 8.68
C LEU A 147 5.27 -2.97 8.52
N PRO A 148 5.34 -4.21 8.03
CA PRO A 148 6.60 -4.79 7.56
C PRO A 148 7.15 -3.99 6.39
N ALA A 149 8.37 -4.31 5.95
CA ALA A 149 8.90 -3.72 4.72
C ALA A 149 7.99 -4.03 3.53
N VAL A 150 7.65 -3.04 2.70
CA VAL A 150 6.77 -3.22 1.54
C VAL A 150 7.51 -2.82 0.28
N HIS A 151 7.47 -3.67 -0.74
CA HIS A 151 8.01 -3.41 -2.07
C HIS A 151 6.94 -3.65 -3.12
N VAL A 152 6.55 -2.61 -3.86
CA VAL A 152 5.57 -2.74 -4.94
C VAL A 152 6.07 -2.14 -6.25
N GLY A 153 5.83 -2.84 -7.35
CA GLY A 153 6.19 -2.35 -8.69
C GLY A 153 5.45 -1.06 -9.03
N ARG A 154 4.17 -0.98 -8.67
CA ARG A 154 3.30 0.18 -8.91
C ARG A 154 2.36 0.44 -7.72
N LEU A 155 2.23 1.70 -7.35
CA LEU A 155 1.28 2.18 -6.35
C LEU A 155 0.35 3.21 -6.99
N ASP A 156 -0.95 2.89 -7.09
CA ASP A 156 -1.96 3.86 -7.53
C ASP A 156 -2.61 4.54 -6.32
N LEU A 157 -2.73 5.85 -6.37
CA LEU A 157 -3.40 6.65 -5.34
C LEU A 157 -4.71 7.19 -5.92
N VAL A 158 -5.83 6.89 -5.26
CA VAL A 158 -7.16 7.35 -5.67
C VAL A 158 -7.87 8.05 -4.52
N ARG A 159 -8.77 8.98 -4.83
CA ARG A 159 -9.64 9.63 -3.85
C ARG A 159 -11.02 9.83 -4.43
N GLY A 160 -12.05 9.37 -3.72
CA GLY A 160 -13.43 9.51 -4.19
C GLY A 160 -13.68 8.89 -5.57
N GLY A 161 -12.89 7.89 -5.96
CA GLY A 161 -12.91 7.26 -7.29
C GLY A 161 -11.99 7.92 -8.32
N ASP A 162 -11.50 9.14 -8.09
CA ASP A 162 -10.61 9.84 -9.00
C ASP A 162 -9.15 9.45 -8.76
N SER A 163 -8.39 9.24 -9.84
CA SER A 163 -6.95 9.02 -9.74
C SER A 163 -6.26 10.32 -9.34
N LEU A 164 -5.51 10.27 -8.23
CA LEU A 164 -4.63 11.36 -7.80
C LEU A 164 -3.28 11.26 -8.49
N GLY A 165 -2.78 10.04 -8.66
CA GLY A 165 -1.49 9.77 -9.29
C GLY A 165 -1.08 8.32 -9.12
N HIS A 166 0.12 8.01 -9.62
CA HIS A 166 0.73 6.70 -9.42
C HIS A 166 2.23 6.83 -9.20
N ALA A 167 2.81 5.87 -8.48
CA ALA A 167 4.24 5.75 -8.25
C ALA A 167 4.76 4.39 -8.71
N GLU A 168 6.02 4.36 -9.14
CA GLU A 168 6.72 3.19 -9.68
C GLU A 168 7.90 2.83 -8.79
N THR A 169 8.14 1.52 -8.63
CA THR A 169 9.22 0.93 -7.84
C THR A 169 9.22 1.51 -6.42
N VAL A 170 8.12 1.32 -5.71
CA VAL A 170 7.91 1.85 -4.38
C VAL A 170 8.50 0.88 -3.36
N ALA A 171 9.36 1.40 -2.49
CA ALA A 171 9.77 0.69 -1.28
C ALA A 171 9.37 1.52 -0.06
N MET A 172 8.78 0.86 0.93
CA MET A 172 8.48 1.42 2.24
C MET A 172 9.15 0.53 3.28
N THR A 173 9.88 1.12 4.21
CA THR A 173 10.64 0.38 5.20
C THR A 173 10.40 0.99 6.58
N PRO A 174 9.95 0.21 7.57
CA PRO A 174 9.81 0.72 8.93
C PRO A 174 11.16 1.17 9.46
N GLY A 175 11.17 2.29 10.16
CA GLY A 175 12.31 2.87 10.85
C GLY A 175 12.25 2.58 12.36
N SER A 176 12.98 3.36 13.15
CA SER A 176 12.86 3.29 14.61
C SER A 176 11.59 4.01 15.07
N GLY A 177 10.70 3.31 15.80
CA GLY A 177 9.43 3.85 16.26
C GLY A 177 8.39 3.95 15.14
N GLU A 178 7.50 4.94 15.19
CA GLU A 178 6.45 5.19 14.17
C GLU A 178 7.00 5.88 12.90
N GLN A 179 8.27 5.63 12.57
CA GLN A 179 8.93 6.17 11.39
C GLN A 179 8.76 5.22 10.22
N LEU A 180 8.39 5.74 9.06
CA LEU A 180 8.32 5.02 7.80
C LEU A 180 9.23 5.70 6.78
N ARG A 181 10.27 4.99 6.33
CA ARG A 181 11.10 5.43 5.21
C ARG A 181 10.46 5.00 3.91
N MET A 182 10.57 5.82 2.88
CA MET A 182 10.00 5.53 1.57
C MET A 182 10.92 5.95 0.44
N THR A 183 10.91 5.17 -0.62
CA THR A 183 11.55 5.51 -1.88
C THR A 183 10.62 5.17 -3.05
N PHE A 184 10.67 5.97 -4.10
CA PHE A 184 10.01 5.65 -5.37
C PHE A 184 10.84 6.18 -6.53
N ALA A 185 10.96 5.36 -7.58
CA ALA A 185 11.76 5.71 -8.75
C ALA A 185 11.10 6.85 -9.55
N ARG A 186 9.77 6.79 -9.67
CA ARG A 186 8.95 7.80 -10.33
C ARG A 186 7.62 7.94 -9.61
N ALA A 187 7.06 9.15 -9.54
CA ALA A 187 5.66 9.38 -9.26
C ALA A 187 5.09 10.39 -10.24
N HIS A 188 3.91 10.12 -10.78
CA HIS A 188 3.23 10.95 -11.75
C HIS A 188 1.90 11.42 -11.19
N PHE A 189 1.68 12.73 -11.23
CA PHE A 189 0.43 13.38 -10.85
C PHE A 189 -0.08 14.17 -12.04
N ALA A 190 -1.35 13.98 -12.36
CA ALA A 190 -2.03 14.72 -13.41
C ALA A 190 -3.18 15.52 -12.80
N ALA A 191 -3.29 16.77 -13.21
CA ALA A 191 -4.36 17.66 -12.78
C ALA A 191 -4.99 18.42 -13.94
N GLY A 192 -6.27 18.74 -13.77
CA GLY A 192 -7.08 19.46 -14.75
C GLY A 192 -7.65 18.59 -15.88
N PRO A 193 -8.69 19.07 -16.59
CA PRO A 193 -9.31 18.35 -17.69
C PRO A 193 -8.29 18.10 -18.82
N MET A 194 -8.14 16.85 -19.26
CA MET A 194 -7.15 16.43 -20.25
C MET A 194 -5.67 16.57 -19.84
N GLY A 195 -5.36 16.63 -18.54
CA GLY A 195 -3.97 16.57 -18.05
C GLY A 195 -3.16 17.85 -18.31
N VAL A 196 -3.82 19.01 -18.25
CA VAL A 196 -3.19 20.32 -18.51
C VAL A 196 -2.06 20.63 -17.51
N GLY A 197 -2.12 20.07 -16.31
CA GLY A 197 -1.03 20.07 -15.35
C GLY A 197 -0.47 18.66 -15.15
N GLN A 198 0.83 18.51 -15.29
CA GLN A 198 1.55 17.27 -14.97
C GLN A 198 2.69 17.60 -14.02
N LEU A 199 2.87 16.72 -13.03
CA LEU A 199 3.99 16.76 -12.10
C LEU A 199 4.60 15.36 -12.05
N ASP A 200 5.82 15.25 -12.54
CA ASP A 200 6.64 14.05 -12.46
C ASP A 200 7.70 14.22 -11.38
N LEU A 201 7.69 13.35 -10.39
CA LEU A 201 8.73 13.25 -9.38
C LEU A 201 9.61 12.05 -9.69
N THR A 202 10.92 12.17 -9.55
CA THR A 202 11.88 11.10 -9.80
C THR A 202 12.91 10.99 -8.71
N ASN A 203 13.40 9.77 -8.48
CA ASN A 203 14.37 9.43 -7.44
C ASN A 203 13.95 9.99 -6.07
N VAL A 204 12.69 9.80 -5.71
CA VAL A 204 12.18 10.38 -4.48
C VAL A 204 12.56 9.50 -3.32
N THR A 205 13.09 10.14 -2.29
CA THR A 205 13.33 9.57 -0.97
C THR A 205 12.49 10.35 0.03
N GLY A 206 12.10 9.69 1.11
CA GLY A 206 11.34 10.35 2.15
C GLY A 206 11.25 9.61 3.45
N GLU A 207 10.79 10.33 4.45
CA GLU A 207 10.52 9.82 5.78
C GLU A 207 9.16 10.37 6.24
N ALA A 208 8.34 9.50 6.83
CA ALA A 208 7.05 9.83 7.39
C ALA A 208 7.00 9.42 8.86
N THR A 209 6.33 10.24 9.64
CA THR A 209 5.97 10.01 11.05
C THR A 209 4.52 10.49 11.24
N PRO A 210 3.90 10.23 12.40
CA PRO A 210 2.55 10.70 12.69
C PRO A 210 2.40 12.23 12.67
N ALA A 211 3.48 12.96 12.93
CA ALA A 211 3.50 14.42 13.04
C ALA A 211 4.10 15.12 11.81
N ALA A 212 4.95 14.44 11.05
CA ALA A 212 5.68 15.07 9.95
C ALA A 212 5.99 14.10 8.80
N VAL A 213 6.08 14.65 7.59
CA VAL A 213 6.54 13.95 6.38
C VAL A 213 7.56 14.82 5.68
N THR A 214 8.68 14.24 5.25
CA THR A 214 9.67 14.90 4.39
C THR A 214 9.88 14.04 3.16
N LEU A 215 9.75 14.64 1.97
CA LEU A 215 10.05 14.03 0.68
C LEU A 215 11.09 14.89 -0.04
N SER A 216 12.05 14.27 -0.70
CA SER A 216 13.04 14.96 -1.51
C SER A 216 13.33 14.19 -2.79
N GLY A 217 13.61 14.90 -3.88
CA GLY A 217 13.94 14.27 -5.15
C GLY A 217 14.10 15.29 -6.27
N ARG A 218 13.78 14.88 -7.49
CA ARG A 218 13.70 15.79 -8.64
C ARG A 218 12.26 15.89 -9.11
N ALA A 219 11.81 17.10 -9.37
CA ALA A 219 10.49 17.38 -9.93
C ALA A 219 10.65 17.90 -11.36
N SER A 220 9.75 17.47 -12.25
CA SER A 220 9.47 18.11 -13.53
C SER A 220 7.99 18.45 -13.54
N ALA A 221 7.67 19.73 -13.75
CA ALA A 221 6.32 20.23 -13.81
C ALA A 221 6.05 20.75 -15.21
N ARG A 222 4.98 20.26 -15.83
CA ARG A 222 4.51 20.73 -17.12
C ARG A 222 3.12 21.32 -16.99
N ALA A 223 2.95 22.55 -17.45
CA ALA A 223 1.66 23.22 -17.53
C ALA A 223 1.37 23.61 -18.98
N GLY A 224 0.28 23.09 -19.54
CA GLY A 224 -0.26 23.54 -20.82
C GLY A 224 -0.99 24.87 -20.66
N VAL A 225 -0.66 25.85 -21.50
CA VAL A 225 -1.38 27.11 -21.63
C VAL A 225 -1.97 27.13 -23.04
N ALA A 226 -3.23 26.71 -23.16
CA ALA A 226 -3.92 26.43 -24.43
C ALA A 226 -3.27 25.32 -25.28
N ILE A 227 -3.92 24.91 -26.38
CA ILE A 227 -3.51 23.77 -27.25
C ILE A 227 -2.09 23.95 -27.86
N ILE A 228 -1.48 25.13 -27.71
CA ILE A 228 -0.33 25.58 -28.53
C ILE A 228 0.95 25.77 -27.70
N PHE A 229 0.87 25.97 -26.38
CA PHE A 229 2.05 26.26 -25.55
C PHE A 229 2.10 25.39 -24.29
N SER A 230 3.29 24.90 -23.94
CA SER A 230 3.54 24.26 -22.64
C SER A 230 4.76 24.87 -21.99
N ILE A 231 4.66 25.19 -20.71
CA ILE A 231 5.78 25.58 -19.86
C ILE A 231 6.22 24.31 -19.13
N GLU A 232 7.50 23.99 -19.24
CA GLU A 232 8.14 22.91 -18.49
C GLU A 232 9.18 23.53 -17.56
N ARG A 233 9.20 23.08 -16.30
CA ARG A 233 10.22 23.45 -15.32
C ARG A 233 10.72 22.20 -14.62
N GLN A 234 12.01 22.16 -14.31
CA GLN A 234 12.61 21.01 -13.65
C GLN A 234 13.65 21.43 -12.62
N GLY A 235 13.74 20.67 -11.54
CA GLY A 235 14.69 20.99 -10.49
C GLY A 235 14.66 20.00 -9.32
N PRO A 236 15.60 20.13 -8.37
CA PRO A 236 15.46 19.46 -7.10
C PRO A 236 14.23 20.02 -6.35
N PHE A 237 13.59 19.18 -5.54
CA PHE A 237 12.56 19.61 -4.61
C PHE A 237 12.76 18.95 -3.25
N THR A 238 12.32 19.64 -2.21
CA THR A 238 12.11 19.11 -0.87
C THR A 238 10.74 19.57 -0.39
N LEU A 239 9.85 18.62 -0.16
CA LEU A 239 8.56 18.85 0.48
C LEU A 239 8.68 18.48 1.96
N ARG A 240 8.36 19.41 2.84
CA ARG A 240 8.23 19.16 4.29
C ARG A 240 6.81 19.44 4.72
N ALA A 241 6.23 18.54 5.50
CA ALA A 241 4.95 18.72 6.13
C ALA A 241 5.09 18.44 7.62
N THR A 242 4.52 19.29 8.47
CA THR A 242 4.62 19.21 9.93
C THR A 242 3.28 19.51 10.59
N GLY A 243 3.12 19.07 11.85
CA GLY A 243 1.85 19.19 12.56
C GLY A 243 0.72 18.39 11.93
N LEU A 244 1.04 17.28 11.26
CA LEU A 244 0.05 16.42 10.57
C LEU A 244 -0.94 15.75 11.52
N ASP A 245 -0.59 15.62 12.80
CA ASP A 245 -1.43 15.17 13.89
C ASP A 245 -2.35 16.26 14.47
N THR A 246 -2.18 17.51 14.03
CA THR A 246 -2.96 18.66 14.48
C THR A 246 -4.06 19.05 13.48
N ALA A 247 -4.93 19.97 13.87
CA ALA A 247 -5.97 20.52 12.99
C ALA A 247 -5.42 21.46 11.90
N SER A 248 -4.17 21.91 12.02
CA SER A 248 -3.57 22.95 11.16
C SER A 248 -2.18 22.52 10.70
N PRO A 249 -2.08 21.54 9.78
CA PRO A 249 -0.80 21.11 9.23
C PRO A 249 -0.12 22.23 8.46
N SER A 250 1.20 22.36 8.66
CA SER A 250 2.06 23.25 7.89
C SER A 250 2.77 22.45 6.81
N PHE A 251 3.03 23.10 5.69
CA PHE A 251 3.74 22.50 4.59
C PHE A 251 4.64 23.53 3.94
N ASP A 252 5.80 23.07 3.53
CA ASP A 252 6.84 23.85 2.91
C ASP A 252 7.38 23.09 1.70
N LEU A 253 7.60 23.80 0.60
CA LEU A 253 8.16 23.26 -0.63
C LEU A 253 9.37 24.11 -1.00
N GLU A 254 10.55 23.56 -0.71
CA GLU A 254 11.83 24.13 -1.09
C GLU A 254 12.24 23.56 -2.44
N GLY A 255 12.75 24.38 -3.35
CA GLY A 255 13.29 23.93 -4.63
C GLY A 255 13.24 24.98 -5.72
N ASP A 256 14.36 25.17 -6.41
CA ASP A 256 14.45 26.04 -7.58
C ASP A 256 14.09 25.21 -8.83
N LEU A 257 12.83 25.29 -9.25
CA LEU A 257 12.40 24.76 -10.54
C LEU A 257 12.79 25.75 -11.64
N GLU A 258 13.88 25.44 -12.33
CA GLU A 258 14.41 26.19 -13.48
C GLU A 258 13.60 25.95 -14.75
#